data_AF-A0AAU9NFE0-F1
#
_entry.id   AF-A0AAU9NFE0-F1
#
_cell.length_a   1.000
_cell.length_b   1.000
_cell.length_c   1.000
_cell.angle_alpha   90.00
_cell.angle_beta   90.00
_cell.angle_gamma   90.00
#
_symmetry.space_group_name_H-M   'P 1'
#
loop_
_entity.id
_entity.type
_entity.pdbx_description
1 polymer ?
#
loop_
_entity_poly.entity_id
_entity_poly.type
_entity_poly.pdbx_seq_one_letter_code
_entity_poly.pdbx_strand_id
1 'polypeptide(L)'
;MVFDPSDPVLDPMWRLGKPSLDLPKIFGIHLFIAGVACFGFSAYVTGLYGPGIWVSDPYGLTGKVQGVNPLWGVEGFDPFVPGGIVSLHIAATCCRHN
;
A
#
# COMPACT_ATOMS: atom_id res chain seq x y z
N MET A 1 21.49 12.64 -49.99
CA MET A 1 20.66 11.96 -48.98
C MET A 1 19.31 12.64 -49.00
N VAL A 2 18.35 12.08 -49.73
CA VAL A 2 16.96 12.53 -49.70
C VAL A 2 16.34 11.89 -48.46
N PHE A 3 15.84 12.69 -47.53
CA PHE A 3 15.02 12.19 -46.43
C PHE A 3 13.72 11.67 -47.05
N ASP A 4 13.50 10.35 -47.04
CA ASP A 4 12.21 9.76 -47.37
C ASP A 4 11.34 9.76 -46.10
N PRO A 5 10.26 10.56 -46.04
CA PRO A 5 9.34 10.56 -44.90
C PRO A 5 8.58 9.23 -44.69
N SER A 6 8.80 8.23 -45.56
CA SER A 6 8.25 6.88 -45.47
C SER A 6 9.24 5.84 -44.91
N ASP A 7 10.47 6.23 -44.54
CA ASP A 7 11.46 5.31 -43.98
C ASP A 7 10.98 4.75 -42.62
N PRO A 8 10.70 3.43 -42.51
CA PRO A 8 10.21 2.82 -41.27
C PRO A 8 11.23 2.84 -40.12
N VAL A 9 12.51 3.15 -40.40
CA VAL A 9 13.55 3.34 -39.38
C VAL A 9 13.40 4.68 -38.66
N LEU A 10 12.81 5.68 -39.32
CA LEU A 10 12.55 7.00 -38.77
C LEU A 10 11.16 7.14 -38.15
N ASP A 11 10.30 6.11 -38.27
CA ASP A 11 8.97 6.15 -37.68
C ASP A 11 9.07 6.05 -36.15
N PRO A 12 8.63 7.09 -35.40
CA PRO A 12 8.73 7.06 -33.96
C PRO A 12 7.95 5.88 -33.39
N MET A 13 8.50 5.26 -32.33
CA MET A 13 7.92 4.05 -31.72
C MET A 13 6.44 4.17 -31.33
N TRP A 14 5.92 5.38 -31.15
CA TRP A 14 4.51 5.66 -30.83
C TRP A 14 3.54 5.56 -32.03
N ARG A 15 4.01 5.60 -33.29
CA ARG A 15 3.18 5.40 -34.50
C ARG A 15 3.03 3.93 -34.90
N LEU A 16 4.02 3.10 -34.57
CA LEU A 16 4.04 1.65 -34.85
C LEU A 16 3.10 0.81 -33.96
N GLY A 17 2.23 1.43 -33.15
CA GLY A 17 1.29 0.71 -32.27
C GLY A 17 1.98 -0.13 -31.18
N LYS A 18 3.27 0.13 -30.92
CA LYS A 18 4.02 -0.51 -29.84
C LYS A 18 3.43 -0.03 -28.51
N PRO A 19 3.12 -0.90 -27.54
CA PRO A 19 2.51 -0.48 -26.29
C PRO A 19 3.42 0.53 -25.58
N SER A 20 2.96 1.79 -25.51
CA SER A 20 3.57 2.80 -24.65
C SER A 20 3.19 2.49 -23.21
N LEU A 21 4.17 2.52 -22.31
CA LEU A 21 3.97 2.26 -20.89
C LEU A 21 3.19 3.42 -20.27
N ASP A 22 1.88 3.23 -20.04
CA ASP A 22 1.02 4.21 -19.37
C ASP A 22 1.34 4.25 -17.87
N LEU A 23 2.39 5.00 -17.54
CA LEU A 23 2.95 5.12 -16.19
C LEU A 23 1.90 5.56 -15.15
N PRO A 24 1.06 6.59 -15.40
CA PRO A 24 -0.02 6.94 -14.46
C PRO A 24 -0.99 5.79 -14.19
N LYS A 25 -1.39 5.05 -15.23
CA LYS A 25 -2.29 3.91 -15.09
C LYS A 25 -1.66 2.77 -14.31
N ILE A 26 -0.39 2.46 -14.58
CA ILE A 26 0.36 1.42 -13.87
C ILE A 26 0.56 1.80 -12.41
N PHE A 27 0.96 3.03 -12.12
CA PHE A 27 1.11 3.52 -10.76
C PHE A 27 -0.22 3.45 -9.99
N GLY A 28 -1.32 3.85 -10.62
CA GLY A 28 -2.66 3.73 -10.04
C GLY A 28 -3.05 2.29 -9.68
N ILE A 29 -2.73 1.32 -10.55
CA ILE A 29 -2.97 -0.11 -10.26
C ILE A 29 -2.15 -0.58 -9.06
N HIS A 30 -0.87 -0.21 -8.99
CA HIS A 30 0.01 -0.60 -7.88
C HIS A 30 -0.47 0.02 -6.55
N LEU A 31 -0.82 1.31 -6.55
CA LEU A 31 -1.36 1.96 -5.36
C LEU A 31 -2.70 1.36 -4.93
N PHE A 32 -3.55 0.96 -5.88
CA PHE A 32 -4.82 0.32 -5.57
C PHE A 32 -4.59 -1.05 -4.90
N ILE A 33 -3.72 -1.89 -5.48
CA ILE A 33 -3.38 -3.18 -4.89
C ILE A 33 -2.71 -3.01 -3.52
N ALA A 34 -1.81 -2.02 -3.39
CA ALA A 34 -1.19 -1.70 -2.11
C ALA A 34 -2.22 -1.26 -1.06
N GLY A 35 -3.23 -0.47 -1.44
CA GLY A 35 -4.35 -0.11 -0.56
C GLY A 35 -5.17 -1.32 -0.12
N VAL A 36 -5.56 -2.19 -1.04
CA VAL A 36 -6.29 -3.44 -0.71
C VAL A 36 -5.46 -4.33 0.23
N ALA A 37 -4.16 -4.47 -0.04
CA ALA A 37 -3.25 -5.23 0.81
C ALA A 37 -3.12 -4.61 2.22
N CYS A 38 -3.03 -3.28 2.31
CA CYS A 38 -2.93 -2.54 3.56
C CYS A 38 -4.19 -2.70 4.43
N PHE A 39 -5.37 -2.58 3.80
CA PHE A 39 -6.64 -2.81 4.49
C PHE A 39 -6.81 -4.27 4.93
N GLY A 40 -6.45 -5.24 4.06
CA GLY A 40 -6.48 -6.66 4.40
C GLY A 40 -5.53 -7.00 5.56
N PHE A 41 -4.34 -6.41 5.60
CA PHE A 41 -3.40 -6.56 6.71
C PHE A 41 -4.01 -6.09 8.04
N SER A 42 -4.77 -4.99 8.03
CA SER A 42 -5.47 -4.51 9.23
C SER A 42 -6.39 -5.57 9.83
N ALA A 43 -7.13 -6.31 8.99
CA ALA A 43 -8.04 -7.37 9.41
C ALA A 43 -7.31 -8.60 9.99
N TYR A 44 -6.05 -8.80 9.61
CA TYR A 44 -5.18 -9.83 10.17
C TYR A 44 -4.64 -9.42 11.55
N VAL A 45 -4.20 -8.17 11.69
CA VAL A 45 -3.65 -7.60 12.95
C VAL A 45 -4.71 -7.45 14.03
N THR A 46 -5.96 -7.15 13.68
CA THR A 46 -7.07 -7.07 14.65
C THR A 46 -7.44 -8.41 15.26
N GLY A 47 -7.00 -9.52 14.68
CA GLY A 47 -7.41 -10.85 15.10
C GLY A 47 -8.76 -11.31 14.51
N LEU A 48 -9.35 -10.53 13.59
CA LEU A 48 -10.65 -10.87 12.99
C LEU A 48 -10.53 -12.01 11.97
N TYR A 49 -9.50 -11.94 11.12
CA TYR A 49 -9.19 -12.97 10.11
C TYR A 49 -7.74 -13.48 10.21
N GLY A 50 -7.05 -13.17 11.32
CA GLY A 50 -5.66 -13.54 11.56
C GLY A 50 -5.38 -13.79 13.04
N PRO A 51 -4.15 -14.19 13.39
CA PRO A 51 -3.71 -14.39 14.76
C PRO A 51 -3.38 -13.08 15.49
N GLY A 52 -3.29 -11.95 14.78
CA GLY A 52 -2.81 -10.69 15.33
C GLY A 52 -1.30 -10.50 15.21
N ILE A 53 -0.70 -9.71 16.11
CA ILE A 53 0.74 -9.40 16.13
C ILE A 53 1.34 -9.72 17.50
N TRP A 54 2.68 -9.72 17.57
CA TRP A 54 3.39 -9.85 18.83
C TRP A 54 3.22 -8.58 19.68
N VAL A 55 2.80 -8.75 20.94
CA VAL A 55 2.70 -7.68 21.93
C VAL A 55 3.27 -8.19 23.25
N SER A 56 3.99 -7.33 23.96
CA SER A 56 4.56 -7.64 25.27
C SER A 56 4.23 -6.54 26.28
N ASP A 57 4.39 -6.86 27.57
CA ASP A 57 4.46 -5.83 28.60
C ASP A 57 5.74 -4.98 28.44
N PRO A 58 5.84 -3.82 29.13
CA PRO A 58 6.99 -2.91 29.03
C PRO A 58 8.33 -3.52 29.43
N TYR A 59 8.33 -4.60 30.21
CA TYR A 59 9.52 -5.32 30.65
C TYR A 59 9.83 -6.54 29.78
N GLY A 60 8.98 -6.85 28.79
CA GLY A 60 9.18 -7.94 27.84
C GLY A 60 9.02 -9.35 28.43
N LEU A 61 8.33 -9.49 29.57
CA LEU A 61 8.25 -10.77 30.31
C LEU A 61 7.09 -11.66 29.86
N THR A 62 6.02 -11.07 29.32
CA THR A 62 4.74 -11.73 29.01
C THR A 62 4.35 -11.57 27.53
N GLY A 63 5.35 -11.56 26.65
CA GLY A 63 5.16 -11.46 25.21
C GLY A 63 4.33 -12.61 24.63
N LYS A 64 3.34 -12.28 23.81
CA LYS A 64 2.52 -13.25 23.06
C LYS A 64 1.94 -12.63 21.79
N VAL A 65 1.50 -13.49 20.88
CA VAL A 65 0.70 -13.06 19.72
C VAL A 65 -0.73 -12.81 20.18
N GLN A 66 -1.28 -11.63 19.87
CA GLN A 66 -2.67 -11.29 20.14
C GLN A 66 -3.23 -10.30 19.12
N GLY A 67 -4.55 -10.32 18.94
CA GLY A 67 -5.27 -9.31 18.18
C GLY A 67 -5.23 -7.95 18.88
N VAL A 68 -5.13 -6.88 18.08
CA VAL A 68 -5.05 -5.50 18.58
C VAL A 68 -6.22 -4.67 18.08
N ASN A 69 -6.93 -4.00 18.98
CA ASN A 69 -8.02 -3.10 18.60
C ASN A 69 -7.47 -1.78 18.03
N PRO A 70 -8.08 -1.19 16.99
CA PRO A 70 -7.66 0.13 16.52
C PRO A 70 -7.88 1.21 17.58
N LEU A 71 -6.96 2.17 17.61
CA LEU A 71 -7.09 3.40 18.40
C LEU A 71 -7.15 4.60 17.45
N TRP A 72 -8.22 5.38 17.58
CA TRP A 72 -8.52 6.52 16.71
C TRP A 72 -8.19 7.87 17.35
N GLY A 73 -7.90 7.89 18.65
CA GLY A 73 -7.47 9.08 19.35
C GLY A 73 -6.00 9.40 19.14
N VAL A 74 -5.51 10.40 19.87
CA VAL A 74 -4.13 10.87 19.79
C VAL A 74 -3.12 9.82 20.28
N GLU A 75 -3.56 8.91 21.16
CA GLU A 75 -2.78 7.76 21.62
C GLU A 75 -2.40 6.78 20.51
N GLY A 76 -3.09 6.82 19.37
CA GLY A 76 -2.70 6.05 18.17
C GLY A 76 -1.39 6.52 17.54
N PHE A 77 -0.87 7.70 17.90
CA PHE A 77 0.42 8.20 17.45
C PHE A 77 1.56 7.89 18.44
N ASP A 78 1.27 7.28 19.60
CA ASP A 78 2.31 6.80 20.50
C ASP A 78 2.96 5.54 19.91
N PRO A 79 4.29 5.55 19.65
CA PRO A 79 4.99 4.41 19.05
C PRO A 79 4.97 3.14 19.92
N PHE A 80 4.63 3.24 21.20
CA PHE A 80 4.54 2.10 22.12
C PHE A 80 3.11 1.55 22.28
N VAL A 81 2.12 2.19 21.66
CA VAL A 81 0.73 1.77 21.72
C VAL A 81 0.33 1.07 20.41
N PRO A 82 0.19 -0.26 20.40
CA PRO A 82 0.07 -1.02 19.15
C PRO A 82 -1.23 -0.76 18.38
N GLY A 83 -2.27 -0.21 19.02
CA GLY A 83 -3.53 0.12 18.34
C GLY A 83 -3.38 1.21 17.28
N GLY A 84 -2.31 2.01 17.34
CA GLY A 84 -1.91 2.93 16.28
C GLY A 84 -1.55 2.25 14.95
N ILE A 85 -0.97 1.04 15.02
CA ILE A 85 -0.59 0.27 13.83
C ILE A 85 -1.83 -0.09 13.03
N VAL A 86 -2.90 -0.51 13.70
CA VAL A 86 -4.15 -0.92 13.06
C VAL A 86 -4.87 0.28 12.46
N SER A 87 -5.03 1.36 13.22
CA SER A 87 -5.71 2.56 12.72
C SER A 87 -4.96 3.21 11.55
N LEU A 88 -3.63 3.21 11.57
CA LEU A 88 -2.79 3.66 10.46
C LEU A 88 -3.04 2.84 9.19
N HIS A 89 -3.04 1.51 9.24
CA HIS A 89 -3.23 0.69 8.04
C HIS A 89 -4.64 0.82 7.45
N ILE A 90 -5.66 1.02 8.30
CA ILE A 90 -7.01 1.33 7.84
C ILE A 90 -7.05 2.72 7.19
N ALA A 91 -6.52 3.75 7.86
CA ALA A 91 -6.57 5.13 7.39
C ALA A 91 -5.75 5.36 6.11
N ALA A 92 -4.56 4.76 6.01
CA ALA A 92 -3.68 4.86 4.84
C ALA A 92 -4.35 4.36 3.55
N THR A 93 -5.31 3.44 3.67
CA THR A 93 -6.10 2.97 2.52
C THR A 93 -7.15 4.00 2.09
N CYS A 94 -7.75 4.70 3.05
CA CYS A 94 -8.84 5.64 2.80
C CYS A 94 -8.36 7.04 2.37
N CYS A 95 -7.13 7.44 2.71
CA CYS A 95 -6.53 8.71 2.28
C CYS A 95 -6.18 8.72 0.79
N ARG A 96 -7.21 8.66 -0.06
CA ARG A 96 -7.11 9.08 -1.47
C ARG A 96 -6.97 10.60 -1.50
N HIS A 97 -5.95 11.07 -2.20
CA HIS A 97 -5.79 12.48 -2.51
C HIS A 97 -7.06 12.98 -3.22
N ASN A 98 -7.66 14.05 -2.70
CA ASN A 98 -8.59 14.88 -3.47
C ASN A 98 -7.86 15.48 -4.67
#